data_AF-A0A351DNF4-F1
#
_entry.id   AF-A0A351DNF4-F1
#
_cell.length_a   1.000
_cell.length_b   1.000
_cell.length_c   1.000
_cell.angle_alpha   90.00
_cell.angle_beta   90.00
_cell.angle_gamma   90.00
#
_symmetry.space_group_name_H-M   'P 1'
#
loop_
_entity.id
_entity.type
_entity.pdbx_description
1 polymer ?
#
loop_
_entity_poly.entity_id
_entity_poly.type
_entity_poly.pdbx_seq_one_letter_code
_entity_poly.pdbx_strand_id
1 'polypeptide(L)'
;LSIPPSYAFSIAPWLMKFWRASWSDKFPALLEAQAELMALSRSALDRQAAAHRGEALLRREGQLRLYDTERNFLDSASYWSACKEFGISYTLLTSHDEINELQPGLHKRFKYAGYTPDWVNVCDPKLWLRNLYDRFVCGDGFVEQRRARSLSFSSDTVTVRCDDDDLYCDFVVVAAGAWSKSLARTVGDNIPLETERGYNTTFDPGDFDLRTHLTFADHGFVVSKVGESMRVGGAVELGGLKAPPNFERSRILLSKAKQFLPSIDTIGCQEWMGFRPSMPDSLPVIGASPKQSKVVYAFGHGHLGLTQSAATAELVRATILGKPWPISSVPFSAARFMP
;
A
#
# COMPACT_ATOMS: atom_id res chain seq x y z
N LEU A 1 -5.85 14.83 -3.67
CA LEU A 1 -6.10 14.02 -4.89
C LEU A 1 -6.23 14.95 -6.08
N SER A 2 -5.61 14.63 -7.22
CA SER A 2 -5.76 15.41 -8.45
C SER A 2 -5.90 14.53 -9.68
N ILE A 3 -6.68 14.97 -10.66
CA ILE A 3 -6.86 14.28 -11.94
C ILE A 3 -6.46 15.26 -13.04
N PRO A 4 -5.47 14.93 -13.89
CA PRO A 4 -5.17 15.76 -15.06
C PRO A 4 -6.42 15.89 -15.95
N PRO A 5 -6.78 17.08 -16.44
CA PRO A 5 -7.97 17.26 -17.28
C PRO A 5 -8.01 16.33 -18.49
N SER A 6 -6.84 16.07 -19.10
CA SER A 6 -6.68 15.13 -20.22
C SER A 6 -7.00 13.67 -19.88
N TYR A 7 -7.01 13.30 -18.59
CA TYR A 7 -7.28 11.94 -18.13
C TYR A 7 -8.71 11.74 -17.60
N ALA A 8 -9.49 12.83 -17.44
CA ALA A 8 -10.80 12.80 -16.79
C ALA A 8 -11.79 11.80 -17.42
N PHE A 9 -11.88 11.77 -18.75
CA PHE A 9 -12.77 10.85 -19.46
C PHE A 9 -12.32 9.39 -19.35
N SER A 10 -11.01 9.14 -19.38
CA SER A 10 -10.46 7.78 -19.28
C SER A 10 -10.70 7.17 -17.90
N ILE A 11 -10.64 7.98 -16.84
CA ILE A 11 -10.83 7.50 -15.47
C ILE A 11 -12.28 7.52 -14.99
N ALA A 12 -13.18 8.22 -15.69
CA ALA A 12 -14.58 8.36 -15.26
C ALA A 12 -15.27 7.03 -14.87
N PRO A 13 -15.12 5.90 -15.61
CA PRO A 13 -15.71 4.63 -15.20
C PRO A 13 -15.19 4.10 -13.86
N TRP A 14 -13.90 4.36 -13.56
CA TRP A 14 -13.30 4.01 -12.28
C TRP A 14 -13.85 4.89 -11.15
N LEU A 15 -13.96 6.21 -11.39
CA LEU A 15 -14.53 7.15 -10.42
C LEU A 15 -15.98 6.82 -10.06
N MET A 16 -16.79 6.39 -11.03
CA MET A 16 -18.17 5.97 -10.78
C MET A 16 -18.22 4.73 -9.86
N LYS A 17 -17.33 3.76 -10.07
CA LYS A 17 -17.22 2.59 -9.18
C LYS A 17 -16.72 2.99 -7.79
N PHE A 18 -15.75 3.90 -7.70
CA PHE A 18 -15.24 4.40 -6.42
C PHE A 18 -16.32 5.13 -5.61
N TRP A 19 -17.07 6.01 -6.28
CA TRP A 19 -18.20 6.69 -5.67
C TRP A 19 -19.27 5.72 -5.17
N ARG A 20 -19.62 4.70 -5.97
CA ARG A 20 -20.58 3.66 -5.57
C ARG A 20 -20.09 2.82 -4.38
N ALA A 21 -18.79 2.52 -4.31
CA ALA A 21 -18.17 1.80 -3.21
C ALA A 21 -18.13 2.62 -1.90
N SER A 22 -18.19 3.95 -2.02
CA SER A 22 -18.19 4.88 -0.87
C SER A 22 -19.58 5.07 -0.23
N TRP A 23 -20.62 4.39 -0.73
CA TRP A 23 -21.97 4.50 -0.17
C TRP A 23 -22.11 3.71 1.15
N SER A 24 -23.01 4.17 2.01
CA SER A 24 -23.26 3.58 3.32
C SER A 24 -23.72 2.11 3.28
N ASP A 25 -24.26 1.64 2.15
CA ASP A 25 -24.66 0.24 1.95
C ASP A 25 -23.49 -0.69 1.59
N LYS A 26 -22.33 -0.13 1.21
CA LYS A 26 -21.13 -0.88 0.82
C LYS A 26 -19.97 -0.70 1.78
N PHE A 27 -19.78 0.53 2.24
CA PHE A 27 -18.63 0.91 3.05
C PHE A 27 -18.42 0.01 4.29
N PRO A 28 -19.45 -0.36 5.08
CA PRO A 28 -19.24 -1.23 6.25
C PRO A 28 -18.64 -2.59 5.90
N ALA A 29 -19.16 -3.27 4.88
CA ALA A 29 -18.65 -4.58 4.46
C ALA A 29 -17.23 -4.51 3.86
N LEU A 30 -16.90 -3.42 3.17
CA LEU A 30 -15.54 -3.18 2.67
C LEU A 30 -14.56 -2.91 3.82
N LEU A 31 -14.99 -2.14 4.82
CA LEU A 31 -14.20 -1.84 6.01
C LEU A 31 -13.92 -3.12 6.81
N GLU A 32 -14.93 -3.97 7.02
CA GLU A 32 -14.79 -5.27 7.69
C GLU A 32 -13.81 -6.18 6.96
N ALA A 33 -13.98 -6.36 5.64
CA ALA A 33 -13.05 -7.16 4.83
C ALA A 33 -11.61 -6.61 4.87
N GLN A 34 -11.45 -5.29 4.84
CA GLN A 34 -10.16 -4.64 4.97
C GLN A 34 -9.53 -4.90 6.35
N ALA A 35 -10.31 -4.81 7.42
CA ALA A 35 -9.85 -5.08 8.78
C ALA A 35 -9.45 -6.55 8.97
N GLU A 36 -10.23 -7.50 8.45
CA GLU A 36 -9.89 -8.94 8.45
C GLU A 36 -8.56 -9.20 7.74
N LEU A 37 -8.39 -8.64 6.53
CA LEU A 37 -7.14 -8.78 5.80
C LEU A 37 -5.97 -8.15 6.56
N MET A 38 -6.20 -7.02 7.24
CA MET A 38 -5.16 -6.38 8.04
C MET A 38 -4.75 -7.19 9.27
N ALA A 39 -5.71 -7.77 9.99
CA ALA A 39 -5.46 -8.65 11.13
C ALA A 39 -4.69 -9.91 10.71
N LEU A 40 -5.08 -10.50 9.57
CA LEU A 40 -4.34 -11.61 8.96
C LEU A 40 -2.93 -11.17 8.56
N SER A 41 -2.78 -9.98 7.98
CA SER A 41 -1.49 -9.44 7.53
C SER A 41 -0.52 -9.23 8.68
N ARG A 42 -0.98 -8.70 9.82
CA ARG A 42 -0.16 -8.56 11.03
C ARG A 42 0.37 -9.92 11.50
N SER A 43 -0.54 -10.88 11.63
CA SER A 43 -0.19 -12.23 12.10
C SER A 43 0.72 -12.98 11.12
N ALA A 44 0.50 -12.82 9.82
CA ALA A 44 1.32 -13.41 8.77
C ALA A 44 2.70 -12.75 8.70
N LEU A 45 2.78 -11.43 8.90
CA LEU A 45 4.05 -10.71 8.92
C LEU A 45 4.94 -11.21 10.06
N ASP A 46 4.42 -11.37 11.28
CA ASP A 46 5.22 -11.88 12.40
C ASP A 46 5.75 -13.30 12.12
N ARG A 47 4.92 -14.19 11.56
CA ARG A 47 5.35 -15.54 11.15
C ARG A 47 6.44 -15.50 10.08
N GLN A 48 6.24 -14.69 9.03
CA GLN A 48 7.15 -14.64 7.88
C GLN A 48 8.45 -13.90 8.21
N ALA A 49 8.40 -12.86 9.03
CA ALA A 49 9.59 -12.18 9.54
C ALA A 49 10.46 -13.16 10.34
N ALA A 50 9.86 -13.97 11.21
CA ALA A 50 10.60 -15.02 11.91
C ALA A 50 11.17 -16.07 10.94
N ALA A 51 10.34 -16.63 10.05
CA ALA A 51 10.73 -17.69 9.12
C ALA A 51 11.83 -17.26 8.13
N HIS A 52 11.84 -15.98 7.72
CA HIS A 52 12.75 -15.45 6.72
C HIS A 52 13.82 -14.52 7.29
N ARG A 53 14.04 -14.54 8.62
CA ARG A 53 15.04 -13.71 9.32
C ARG A 53 14.90 -12.22 9.04
N GLY A 54 13.65 -11.75 8.94
CA GLY A 54 13.28 -10.37 8.60
C GLY A 54 13.02 -9.45 9.80
N GLU A 55 13.06 -9.92 11.04
CA GLU A 55 12.69 -9.07 12.21
C GLU A 55 13.58 -7.81 12.32
N ALA A 56 14.87 -7.92 12.01
CA ALA A 56 15.79 -6.77 11.99
C ALA A 56 15.48 -5.74 10.88
N LEU A 57 14.59 -6.09 9.94
CA LEU A 57 14.13 -5.22 8.85
C LEU A 57 12.77 -4.57 9.18
N LEU A 58 12.24 -4.80 10.38
CA LEU A 58 11.04 -4.16 10.89
C LEU A 58 11.40 -3.11 11.95
N ARG A 59 10.61 -2.05 11.99
CA ARG A 59 10.73 -0.91 12.87
C ARG A 59 9.41 -0.69 13.59
N ARG A 60 9.40 -0.93 14.91
CA ARG A 60 8.23 -0.85 15.78
C ARG A 60 8.30 0.44 16.62
N GLU A 61 8.23 1.56 15.93
CA GLU A 61 8.41 2.92 16.49
C GLU A 61 7.08 3.68 16.66
N GLY A 62 5.95 2.99 16.51
CA GLY A 62 4.63 3.60 16.61
C GLY A 62 4.32 4.61 15.50
N GLN A 63 3.19 5.29 15.64
CA GLN A 63 2.72 6.33 14.74
C GLN A 63 1.98 7.43 15.48
N LEU A 64 2.26 8.69 15.13
CA LEU A 64 1.52 9.86 15.56
C LEU A 64 0.70 10.43 14.39
N ARG A 65 -0.62 10.46 14.59
CA ARG A 65 -1.56 11.18 13.73
C ARG A 65 -1.82 12.57 14.31
N LEU A 66 -1.29 13.60 13.67
CA LEU A 66 -1.30 15.00 14.13
C LEU A 66 -2.48 15.77 13.50
N TYR A 67 -3.08 16.66 14.29
CA TYR A 67 -4.17 17.54 13.88
C TYR A 67 -3.81 19.02 14.15
N ASP A 68 -4.17 19.90 13.22
CA ASP A 68 -3.93 21.35 13.30
C ASP A 68 -4.85 22.02 14.33
N THR A 69 -6.07 21.50 14.49
CA THR A 69 -7.11 22.11 15.31
C THR A 69 -7.83 21.09 16.17
N GLU A 70 -8.38 21.56 17.29
CA GLU A 70 -9.24 20.75 18.17
C GLU A 70 -10.45 20.20 17.42
N ARG A 71 -11.04 21.01 16.54
CA ARG A 71 -12.18 20.60 15.71
C ARG A 71 -11.84 19.37 14.86
N ASN A 72 -10.73 19.40 14.13
CA ASN A 72 -10.33 18.27 13.28
C ASN A 72 -10.02 17.02 14.11
N PHE A 73 -9.47 17.21 15.31
CA PHE A 73 -9.23 16.13 16.26
C PHE A 73 -10.56 15.49 16.73
N LEU A 74 -11.55 16.30 17.11
CA LEU A 74 -12.88 15.82 17.50
C LEU A 74 -13.63 15.17 16.33
N ASP A 75 -13.54 15.73 15.12
CA ASP A 75 -14.13 15.18 13.90
C ASP A 75 -13.53 13.80 13.53
N SER A 76 -12.38 13.44 14.11
CA SER A 76 -11.74 12.13 13.92
C SER A 76 -12.24 11.03 14.86
N ALA A 77 -13.22 11.31 15.73
CA ALA A 77 -13.74 10.33 16.70
C ALA A 77 -14.24 9.02 16.05
N SER A 78 -14.85 9.09 14.85
CA SER A 78 -15.31 7.90 14.13
C SER A 78 -14.16 6.98 13.71
N TYR A 79 -13.03 7.56 13.29
CA TYR A 79 -11.81 6.81 12.95
C TYR A 79 -11.26 6.06 14.17
N TRP A 80 -11.17 6.73 15.32
CA TRP A 80 -10.68 6.10 16.55
C TRP A 80 -11.66 5.10 17.15
N SER A 81 -12.97 5.32 16.98
CA SER A 81 -14.00 4.32 17.32
C SER A 81 -13.82 3.05 16.50
N ALA A 82 -13.61 3.16 15.19
CA ALA A 82 -13.33 2.01 14.34
C ALA A 82 -12.01 1.32 14.72
N CYS A 83 -10.96 2.08 15.04
CA CYS A 83 -9.71 1.50 15.55
C CYS A 83 -9.95 0.65 16.80
N LYS A 84 -10.73 1.15 17.75
CA LYS A 84 -11.10 0.41 18.97
C LYS A 84 -11.90 -0.85 18.66
N GLU A 85 -12.88 -0.75 17.76
CA GLU A 85 -13.73 -1.87 17.33
C GLU A 85 -12.90 -3.01 16.73
N PHE A 86 -11.89 -2.68 15.93
CA PHE A 86 -10.98 -3.66 15.33
C PHE A 86 -9.74 -3.99 16.19
N GLY A 87 -9.75 -3.61 17.48
CA GLY A 87 -8.70 -3.98 18.43
C GLY A 87 -7.35 -3.30 18.22
N ILE A 88 -7.31 -2.14 17.57
CA ILE A 88 -6.11 -1.33 17.37
C ILE A 88 -5.91 -0.41 18.59
N SER A 89 -4.80 -0.59 19.30
CA SER A 89 -4.42 0.24 20.45
C SER A 89 -4.15 1.69 20.04
N TYR A 90 -4.69 2.65 20.79
CA TYR A 90 -4.33 4.05 20.63
C TYR A 90 -4.45 4.86 21.92
N THR A 91 -3.80 6.01 21.93
CA THR A 91 -3.93 7.05 22.97
C THR A 91 -4.20 8.38 22.30
N LEU A 92 -5.19 9.13 22.78
CA LEU A 92 -5.47 10.47 22.30
C LEU A 92 -4.73 11.48 23.19
N LEU A 93 -3.99 12.38 22.55
CA LEU A 93 -3.14 13.40 23.19
C LEU A 93 -3.77 14.77 22.94
N THR A 94 -3.78 15.61 23.97
CA THR A 94 -4.49 16.90 23.95
C THR A 94 -3.62 18.10 24.31
N SER A 95 -2.33 17.85 24.56
CA SER A 95 -1.31 18.88 24.76
C SER A 95 -0.11 18.71 23.85
N HIS A 96 0.61 19.82 23.62
CA HIS A 96 1.87 19.80 22.89
C HIS A 96 2.96 19.02 23.65
N ASP A 97 2.95 19.08 24.98
CA ASP A 97 3.97 18.44 25.81
C ASP A 97 3.88 16.90 25.72
N GLU A 98 2.67 16.34 25.79
CA GLU A 98 2.43 14.90 25.55
C GLU A 98 2.93 14.45 24.15
N ILE A 99 2.71 15.28 23.12
CA ILE A 99 3.20 15.01 21.77
C ILE A 99 4.74 15.07 21.74
N ASN A 100 5.33 16.06 22.42
CA ASN A 100 6.77 16.29 22.44
C ASN A 100 7.54 15.22 23.23
N GLU A 101 6.91 14.57 24.21
CA GLU A 101 7.47 13.38 24.89
C GLU A 101 7.68 12.22 23.91
N LEU A 102 6.75 12.00 22.96
CA LEU A 102 6.84 10.94 21.96
C LEU A 102 7.69 11.33 20.75
N GLN A 103 7.46 12.52 20.20
CA GLN A 103 8.22 13.08 19.08
C GLN A 103 8.66 14.52 19.39
N PRO A 104 9.89 14.70 19.89
CA PRO A 104 10.49 16.01 20.05
C PRO A 104 10.65 16.76 18.73
N GLY A 105 10.69 18.09 18.80
CA GLY A 105 11.06 18.95 17.67
C GLY A 105 9.94 19.27 16.69
N LEU A 106 8.71 18.81 16.96
CA LEU A 106 7.51 19.25 16.22
C LEU A 106 7.19 20.72 16.50
N HIS A 107 6.67 21.42 15.50
CA HIS A 107 6.20 22.79 15.67
C HIS A 107 5.10 22.87 16.75
N LYS A 108 5.16 23.88 17.64
CA LYS A 108 4.22 24.12 18.78
C LYS A 108 2.74 24.30 18.40
N ARG A 109 2.42 24.25 17.11
CA ARG A 109 1.03 24.36 16.62
C ARG A 109 0.27 23.06 16.84
N PHE A 110 0.97 21.92 16.88
CA PHE A 110 0.35 20.63 17.11
C PHE A 110 0.16 20.42 18.61
N LYS A 111 -1.11 20.48 19.02
CA LYS A 111 -1.56 20.23 20.39
C LYS A 111 -2.39 18.97 20.51
N TYR A 112 -2.89 18.45 19.38
CA TYR A 112 -3.79 17.31 19.36
C TYR A 112 -3.22 16.22 18.46
N ALA A 113 -3.21 14.99 18.96
CA ALA A 113 -2.76 13.84 18.20
C ALA A 113 -3.48 12.56 18.66
N GLY A 114 -3.46 11.54 17.82
CA GLY A 114 -3.61 10.17 18.29
C GLY A 114 -2.34 9.38 18.05
N TYR A 115 -1.95 8.60 19.05
CA TYR A 115 -0.75 7.76 19.05
C TYR A 115 -1.14 6.29 18.95
N THR A 116 -0.58 5.57 17.98
CA THR A 116 -0.74 4.13 17.81
C THR A 116 0.61 3.44 18.05
N PRO A 117 0.85 2.87 19.25
CA PRO A 117 2.15 2.31 19.62
C PRO A 117 2.52 1.06 18.82
N ASP A 118 1.52 0.25 18.43
CA ASP A 118 1.73 -1.02 17.73
C ASP A 118 2.00 -0.86 16.23
N TRP A 119 2.17 0.37 15.75
CA TRP A 119 2.44 0.64 14.34
C TRP A 119 3.83 0.15 13.93
N VAL A 120 3.90 -0.57 12.82
CA VAL A 120 5.13 -1.16 12.29
C VAL A 120 5.42 -0.60 10.91
N ASN A 121 6.68 -0.20 10.70
CA ASN A 121 7.21 0.12 9.39
C ASN A 121 8.24 -0.95 8.99
N VAL A 122 8.41 -1.18 7.70
CA VAL A 122 9.62 -1.83 7.20
C VAL A 122 10.74 -0.79 7.19
N CYS A 123 11.93 -1.16 7.68
CA CYS A 123 13.09 -0.28 7.74
C CYS A 123 13.43 0.28 6.36
N ASP A 124 13.63 -0.59 5.37
CA ASP A 124 13.84 -0.22 3.98
C ASP A 124 13.15 -1.26 3.06
N PRO A 125 12.15 -0.86 2.24
CA PRO A 125 11.47 -1.77 1.32
C PRO A 125 12.40 -2.51 0.35
N LYS A 126 13.51 -1.89 -0.07
CA LYS A 126 14.51 -2.52 -0.95
C LYS A 126 15.26 -3.63 -0.22
N LEU A 127 15.68 -3.38 1.03
CA LEU A 127 16.37 -4.39 1.84
C LEU A 127 15.43 -5.54 2.21
N TRP A 128 14.16 -5.24 2.53
CA TRP A 128 13.12 -6.24 2.75
C TRP A 128 12.94 -7.15 1.53
N LEU A 129 12.74 -6.56 0.35
CA LEU A 129 12.59 -7.32 -0.89
C LEU A 129 13.84 -8.13 -1.21
N ARG A 130 15.04 -7.56 -1.00
CA ARG A 130 16.29 -8.27 -1.23
C ARG A 130 16.45 -9.47 -0.30
N ASN A 131 16.12 -9.33 0.99
CA ASN A 131 16.11 -10.48 1.90
C ASN A 131 15.17 -11.58 1.40
N LEU A 132 13.94 -11.24 0.99
CA LEU A 132 13.01 -12.24 0.45
C LEU A 132 13.53 -12.87 -0.86
N TYR A 133 14.13 -12.08 -1.74
CA TYR A 133 14.76 -12.56 -2.97
C TYR A 133 15.87 -13.56 -2.67
N ASP A 134 16.80 -13.21 -1.77
CA ASP A 134 17.93 -14.07 -1.41
C ASP A 134 17.42 -15.38 -0.79
N ARG A 135 16.37 -15.34 0.03
CA ARG A 135 15.74 -16.53 0.63
C ARG A 135 15.06 -17.41 -0.42
N PHE A 136 14.40 -16.81 -1.39
CA PHE A 136 13.76 -17.54 -2.49
C PHE A 136 14.79 -18.27 -3.35
N VAL A 137 15.88 -17.58 -3.74
CA VAL A 137 16.95 -18.19 -4.54
C VAL A 137 17.72 -19.26 -3.76
N CYS A 138 18.01 -19.04 -2.47
CA CYS A 138 18.60 -20.08 -1.60
C CYS A 138 17.71 -21.32 -1.44
N GLY A 139 16.40 -21.20 -1.68
CA GLY A 139 15.43 -22.27 -1.62
C GLY A 139 15.11 -22.88 -2.99
N ASP A 140 16.09 -22.89 -3.91
CA ASP A 140 15.97 -23.39 -5.29
C ASP A 140 14.97 -22.63 -6.18
N GLY A 141 14.58 -21.41 -5.76
CA GLY A 141 13.78 -20.51 -6.57
C GLY A 141 14.59 -19.87 -7.71
N PHE A 142 13.99 -19.77 -8.89
CA PHE A 142 14.61 -19.13 -10.05
C PHE A 142 13.99 -17.77 -10.32
N VAL A 143 14.83 -16.76 -10.59
CA VAL A 143 14.37 -15.43 -10.98
C VAL A 143 14.94 -15.05 -12.33
N GLU A 144 14.05 -14.76 -13.27
CA GLU A 144 14.40 -14.27 -14.59
C GLU A 144 13.95 -12.83 -14.77
N GLN A 145 14.79 -12.02 -15.40
CA GLN A 145 14.41 -10.67 -15.84
C GLN A 145 13.81 -10.75 -17.24
N ARG A 146 12.51 -11.03 -17.31
CA ARG A 146 11.76 -11.12 -18.57
C ARG A 146 10.45 -10.35 -18.50
N ARG A 147 10.03 -9.80 -19.64
CA ARG A 147 8.78 -9.06 -19.75
C ARG A 147 7.67 -9.94 -20.31
N ALA A 148 6.72 -10.31 -19.46
CA ALA A 148 5.47 -10.93 -19.88
C ALA A 148 4.58 -9.93 -20.64
N ARG A 149 4.01 -10.37 -21.77
CA ARG A 149 3.10 -9.60 -22.64
C ARG A 149 1.67 -10.05 -22.53
N SER A 150 1.45 -11.36 -22.49
CA SER A 150 0.13 -11.97 -22.40
C SER A 150 0.19 -13.36 -21.81
N LEU A 151 -0.98 -13.87 -21.41
CA LEU A 151 -1.18 -15.26 -21.03
C LEU A 151 -2.03 -15.93 -22.12
N SER A 152 -1.63 -17.12 -22.54
CA SER A 152 -2.42 -18.00 -23.41
C SER A 152 -2.53 -19.39 -22.81
N PHE A 153 -3.53 -20.15 -23.25
CA PHE A 153 -3.88 -21.43 -22.62
C PHE A 153 -4.03 -22.52 -23.66
N SER A 154 -3.47 -23.70 -23.39
CA SER A 154 -3.68 -24.92 -24.15
C SER A 154 -3.92 -26.06 -23.18
N SER A 155 -5.03 -26.80 -23.32
CA SER A 155 -5.48 -27.94 -22.48
C SER A 155 -5.11 -27.85 -20.99
N ASP A 156 -3.86 -28.14 -20.62
CA ASP A 156 -3.37 -28.15 -19.25
C ASP A 156 -2.22 -27.19 -18.91
N THR A 157 -1.77 -26.38 -19.85
CA THR A 157 -0.60 -25.50 -19.67
C THR A 157 -0.99 -24.03 -19.83
N VAL A 158 -0.46 -23.19 -18.94
CA VAL A 158 -0.45 -21.74 -19.11
C VAL A 158 0.85 -21.35 -19.79
N THR A 159 0.74 -20.68 -20.94
CA THR A 159 1.90 -20.10 -21.62
C THR A 159 1.97 -18.61 -21.29
N VAL A 160 3.08 -18.19 -20.69
CA VAL A 160 3.41 -16.77 -20.53
C VAL A 160 4.17 -16.33 -21.77
N ARG A 161 3.53 -15.48 -22.59
CA ARG A 161 4.17 -14.93 -23.78
C ARG A 161 5.13 -13.81 -23.38
N CYS A 162 6.38 -13.93 -23.77
CA CYS A 162 7.45 -12.97 -23.41
C CYS A 162 7.96 -12.22 -24.65
N ASP A 163 8.85 -11.23 -24.45
CA ASP A 163 9.55 -10.57 -25.55
C ASP A 163 10.56 -11.50 -26.26
N ASP A 164 11.11 -12.46 -25.51
CA ASP A 164 12.04 -13.47 -26.00
C ASP A 164 11.31 -14.83 -26.17
N ASP A 165 11.79 -15.89 -25.51
CA ASP A 165 11.12 -17.18 -25.47
C ASP A 165 9.95 -17.20 -24.49
N ASP A 166 8.91 -17.93 -24.88
CA ASP A 166 7.75 -18.18 -24.04
C ASP A 166 8.08 -19.11 -22.87
N LEU A 167 7.39 -18.91 -21.76
CA LEU A 167 7.47 -19.78 -20.59
C LEU A 167 6.21 -20.66 -20.52
N TYR A 168 6.39 -21.93 -20.17
CA TYR A 168 5.32 -22.90 -20.00
C TYR A 168 5.20 -23.26 -18.53
N CYS A 169 4.03 -23.09 -17.96
CA CYS A 169 3.79 -23.22 -16.52
C CYS A 169 2.50 -23.99 -16.24
N ASP A 170 2.46 -24.73 -15.14
CA ASP A 170 1.23 -25.36 -14.63
C ASP A 170 0.28 -24.31 -14.03
N PHE A 171 0.85 -23.30 -13.37
CA PHE A 171 0.13 -22.19 -12.73
C PHE A 171 0.88 -20.87 -12.95
N VAL A 172 0.13 -19.77 -12.99
CA VAL A 172 0.68 -18.41 -13.04
C VAL A 172 0.05 -17.55 -11.97
N VAL A 173 0.90 -16.86 -11.18
CA VAL A 173 0.46 -15.80 -10.27
C VAL A 173 0.75 -14.44 -10.92
N VAL A 174 -0.29 -13.63 -11.17
CA VAL A 174 -0.13 -12.26 -11.65
C VAL A 174 -0.02 -11.32 -10.46
N ALA A 175 1.21 -10.90 -10.16
CA ALA A 175 1.55 -9.92 -9.11
C ALA A 175 2.28 -8.69 -9.70
N ALA A 176 1.96 -8.31 -10.94
CA ALA A 176 2.65 -7.29 -11.72
C ALA A 176 2.26 -5.83 -11.35
N GLY A 177 1.86 -5.57 -10.10
CA GLY A 177 1.49 -4.23 -9.62
C GLY A 177 0.51 -3.50 -10.55
N ALA A 178 0.87 -2.29 -10.96
CA ALA A 178 0.04 -1.43 -11.80
C ALA A 178 -0.13 -1.94 -13.25
N TRP A 179 0.71 -2.91 -13.67
CA TRP A 179 0.65 -3.54 -14.99
C TRP A 179 -0.20 -4.82 -15.02
N SER A 180 -0.73 -5.26 -13.87
CA SER A 180 -1.54 -6.49 -13.79
C SER A 180 -2.79 -6.45 -14.66
N LYS A 181 -3.38 -5.26 -14.86
CA LYS A 181 -4.59 -5.08 -15.70
C LYS A 181 -4.41 -5.59 -17.13
N SER A 182 -3.26 -5.32 -17.75
CA SER A 182 -3.02 -5.75 -19.13
C SER A 182 -2.90 -7.27 -19.23
N LEU A 183 -2.28 -7.92 -18.24
CA LEU A 183 -2.19 -9.38 -18.20
C LEU A 183 -3.56 -10.02 -17.94
N ALA A 184 -4.30 -9.54 -16.93
CA ALA A 184 -5.65 -10.05 -16.62
C ALA A 184 -6.61 -9.92 -17.82
N ARG A 185 -6.51 -8.84 -18.60
CA ARG A 185 -7.29 -8.66 -19.83
C ARG A 185 -7.01 -9.73 -20.88
N THR A 186 -5.80 -10.26 -20.97
CA THR A 186 -5.46 -11.34 -21.93
C THR A 186 -6.12 -12.67 -21.56
N VAL A 187 -6.42 -12.87 -20.27
CA VAL A 187 -7.26 -13.98 -19.77
C VAL A 187 -8.75 -13.73 -20.05
N GLY A 188 -9.10 -12.48 -20.36
CA GLY A 188 -10.48 -12.03 -20.56
C GLY A 188 -11.10 -11.37 -19.32
N ASP A 189 -10.34 -11.17 -18.24
CA ASP A 189 -10.85 -10.55 -17.01
C ASP A 189 -10.68 -9.02 -17.06
N ASN A 190 -11.82 -8.32 -17.15
CA ASN A 190 -11.86 -6.86 -17.22
C ASN A 190 -11.94 -6.23 -15.83
N ILE A 191 -10.80 -6.20 -15.15
CA ILE A 191 -10.70 -5.67 -13.78
C ILE A 191 -10.45 -4.15 -13.82
N PRO A 192 -11.20 -3.34 -13.06
CA PRO A 192 -11.08 -1.88 -13.06
C PRO A 192 -9.88 -1.42 -12.21
N LEU A 193 -8.69 -1.95 -12.49
CA LEU A 193 -7.46 -1.48 -11.88
C LEU A 193 -7.09 -0.12 -12.49
N GLU A 194 -6.74 0.84 -11.63
CA GLU A 194 -6.15 2.11 -12.01
C GLU A 194 -4.87 2.35 -11.21
N THR A 195 -4.15 3.42 -11.51
CA THR A 195 -2.88 3.75 -10.88
C THR A 195 -2.94 5.12 -10.21
N GLU A 196 -2.75 5.10 -8.89
CA GLU A 196 -2.42 6.30 -8.12
C GLU A 196 -0.91 6.56 -8.23
N ARG A 197 -0.55 7.77 -8.66
CA ARG A 197 0.83 8.22 -8.76
C ARG A 197 1.21 8.93 -7.47
N GLY A 198 2.06 8.29 -6.69
CA GLY A 198 2.51 8.78 -5.39
C GLY A 198 3.83 9.52 -5.50
N TYR A 199 3.85 10.78 -5.09
CA TYR A 199 5.05 11.63 -5.11
C TYR A 199 5.69 11.70 -3.73
N ASN A 200 7.02 11.60 -3.71
CA ASN A 200 7.80 11.55 -2.49
C ASN A 200 9.11 12.33 -2.66
N THR A 201 9.61 12.86 -1.55
CA THR A 201 11.01 13.31 -1.44
C THR A 201 11.69 12.54 -0.34
N THR A 202 12.84 11.94 -0.64
CA THR A 202 13.70 11.28 0.35
C THR A 202 14.96 12.12 0.54
N PHE A 203 15.40 12.31 1.78
CA PHE A 203 16.53 13.18 2.13
C PHE A 203 17.19 12.68 3.40
N ASP A 204 18.40 13.16 3.67
CA ASP A 204 19.13 12.80 4.87
C ASP A 204 18.53 13.52 6.09
N PRO A 205 18.40 12.87 7.25
CA PRO A 205 17.61 13.38 8.38
C PRO A 205 18.17 14.68 9.00
N GLY A 206 19.44 15.01 8.75
CA GLY A 206 20.13 16.09 9.45
C GLY A 206 20.11 15.88 10.96
N ASP A 207 19.80 16.94 11.71
CA ASP A 207 19.70 16.91 13.18
C ASP A 207 18.31 16.51 13.71
N PHE A 208 17.33 16.29 12.83
CA PHE A 208 15.97 15.94 13.26
C PHE A 208 15.84 14.44 13.58
N ASP A 209 15.77 14.11 14.87
CA ASP A 209 15.53 12.74 15.35
C ASP A 209 14.05 12.36 15.21
N LEU A 210 13.68 11.79 14.06
CA LEU A 210 12.35 11.25 13.81
C LEU A 210 12.13 9.95 14.60
N ARG A 211 11.44 9.97 15.73
CA ARG A 211 11.25 8.81 16.61
C ARG A 211 10.05 7.93 16.27
N THR A 212 9.11 8.46 15.50
CA THR A 212 7.87 7.76 15.17
C THR A 212 7.39 8.14 13.77
N HIS A 213 6.51 7.31 13.18
CA HIS A 213 5.88 7.65 11.91
C HIS A 213 4.92 8.84 12.11
N LEU A 214 5.05 9.90 11.33
CA LEU A 214 4.19 11.08 11.45
C LEU A 214 3.17 11.12 10.32
N THR A 215 1.90 11.28 10.67
CA THR A 215 0.81 11.54 9.73
C THR A 215 0.19 12.89 10.02
N PHE A 216 0.29 13.81 9.07
CA PHE A 216 -0.35 15.12 9.15
C PHE A 216 -1.73 15.03 8.51
N ALA A 217 -2.74 14.67 9.31
CA ALA A 217 -4.06 14.26 8.83
C ALA A 217 -4.73 15.35 7.99
N ASP A 218 -4.65 16.59 8.45
CA ASP A 218 -5.29 17.75 7.80
C ASP A 218 -4.60 18.20 6.51
N HIS A 219 -3.38 17.71 6.28
CA HIS A 219 -2.56 18.11 5.13
C HIS A 219 -2.36 16.96 4.13
N GLY A 220 -2.79 15.74 4.47
CA GLY A 220 -2.75 14.59 3.57
C GLY A 220 -1.34 14.12 3.21
N PHE A 221 -0.39 14.20 4.15
CA PHE A 221 0.96 13.68 3.96
C PHE A 221 1.53 13.02 5.22
N VAL A 222 2.58 12.23 5.01
CA VAL A 222 3.30 11.51 6.04
C VAL A 222 4.78 11.81 5.99
N VAL A 223 5.44 11.65 7.13
CA VAL A 223 6.89 11.67 7.27
C VAL A 223 7.32 10.40 7.99
N SER A 224 8.17 9.61 7.33
CA SER A 224 8.64 8.33 7.85
C SER A 224 10.12 8.15 7.55
N LYS A 225 10.80 7.30 8.33
CA LYS A 225 12.15 6.84 8.01
C LYS A 225 12.13 5.78 6.90
N VAL A 226 13.18 5.76 6.09
CA VAL A 226 13.52 4.69 5.14
C VAL A 226 15.03 4.46 5.20
N GLY A 227 15.43 3.34 5.80
CA GLY A 227 16.78 3.16 6.32
C GLY A 227 17.06 4.23 7.37
N GLU A 228 18.16 4.96 7.16
CA GLU A 228 18.57 6.14 7.92
C GLU A 228 18.05 7.45 7.32
N SER A 229 17.51 7.42 6.10
CA SER A 229 16.96 8.61 5.45
C SER A 229 15.53 8.92 5.93
N MET A 230 15.10 10.15 5.76
CA MET A 230 13.71 10.57 5.95
C MET A 230 12.98 10.67 4.60
N ARG A 231 11.67 10.42 4.63
CA ARG A 231 10.81 10.52 3.45
C ARG A 231 9.55 11.29 3.78
N VAL A 232 9.28 12.32 2.98
CA VAL A 232 8.00 13.02 2.92
C VAL A 232 7.22 12.48 1.72
N GLY A 233 5.98 12.06 1.93
CA GLY A 233 5.12 11.55 0.87
C GLY A 233 3.64 11.75 1.16
N GLY A 234 2.79 11.79 0.14
CA GLY A 234 1.34 11.93 0.34
C GLY A 234 0.57 12.42 -0.87
N ALA A 235 1.23 13.11 -1.80
CA ALA A 235 0.56 13.63 -2.98
C ALA A 235 0.16 12.49 -3.91
N VAL A 236 -1.12 12.45 -4.25
CA VAL A 236 -1.73 11.45 -5.15
C VAL A 236 -2.28 12.13 -6.39
N GLU A 237 -1.85 11.63 -7.54
CA GLU A 237 -2.38 12.00 -8.85
C GLU A 237 -2.90 10.76 -9.59
N LEU A 238 -4.11 10.86 -10.12
CA LEU A 238 -4.71 9.84 -10.98
C LEU A 238 -4.47 10.21 -12.44
N GLY A 239 -3.25 9.94 -12.93
CA GLY A 239 -2.79 10.29 -14.29
C GLY A 239 -2.46 9.08 -15.17
N GLY A 240 -2.82 7.87 -14.73
CA GLY A 240 -2.45 6.62 -15.38
C GLY A 240 -0.94 6.35 -15.37
N LEU A 241 -0.50 5.42 -16.24
CA LEU A 241 0.88 4.92 -16.27
C LEU A 241 1.84 5.72 -17.15
N LYS A 242 1.32 6.56 -18.06
CA LYS A 242 2.12 7.15 -19.16
C LYS A 242 2.46 8.63 -18.97
N ALA A 243 1.71 9.35 -18.15
CA ALA A 243 1.95 10.77 -17.95
C ALA A 243 3.34 11.01 -17.33
N PRO A 244 4.07 12.10 -17.68
CA PRO A 244 5.33 12.44 -17.03
C PRO A 244 5.10 12.82 -15.55
N PRO A 245 6.09 12.64 -14.66
CA PRO A 245 5.98 13.06 -13.25
C PRO A 245 5.83 14.58 -13.14
N ASN A 246 4.99 15.02 -12.20
CA ASN A 246 4.91 16.41 -11.76
C ASN A 246 5.49 16.57 -10.34
N PHE A 247 6.80 16.87 -10.25
CA PHE A 247 7.51 17.00 -8.97
C PHE A 247 7.21 18.27 -8.19
N GLU A 248 6.47 19.24 -8.77
CA GLU A 248 5.90 20.37 -8.01
C GLU A 248 5.14 19.86 -6.77
N ARG A 249 4.46 18.72 -6.92
CA ARG A 249 3.67 18.06 -5.87
C ARG A 249 4.51 17.63 -4.68
N SER A 250 5.67 16.99 -4.91
CA SER A 250 6.57 16.60 -3.82
C SER A 250 7.23 17.82 -3.18
N ARG A 251 7.56 18.86 -3.95
CA ARG A 251 8.14 20.11 -3.43
C ARG A 251 7.20 20.87 -2.52
N ILE A 252 5.92 20.97 -2.88
CA ILE A 252 4.88 21.58 -2.04
C ILE A 252 4.80 20.86 -0.69
N LEU A 253 4.80 19.52 -0.70
CA LEU A 253 4.76 18.73 0.53
C LEU A 253 6.03 18.89 1.36
N LEU A 254 7.21 18.91 0.74
CA LEU A 254 8.47 19.15 1.46
C LEU A 254 8.48 20.54 2.10
N SER A 255 8.07 21.57 1.37
CA SER A 255 7.94 22.94 1.89
C SER A 255 6.99 23.00 3.09
N LYS A 256 5.87 22.26 3.02
CA LYS A 256 4.95 22.13 4.14
C LYS A 256 5.58 21.39 5.33
N ALA A 257 6.29 20.29 5.09
CA ALA A 257 6.96 19.53 6.14
C ALA A 257 8.00 20.38 6.89
N LYS A 258 8.76 21.24 6.20
CA LYS A 258 9.71 22.19 6.82
C LYS A 258 9.03 23.16 7.80
N GLN A 259 7.78 23.54 7.55
CA GLN A 259 7.03 24.40 8.46
C GLN A 259 6.62 23.66 9.75
N PHE A 260 6.54 22.32 9.70
CA PHE A 260 6.08 21.49 10.81
C PHE A 260 7.23 20.86 11.60
N LEU A 261 8.38 20.72 10.95
CA LEU A 261 9.59 20.12 11.48
C LEU A 261 10.73 21.14 11.30
N PRO A 262 10.79 22.19 12.13
CA PRO A 262 11.67 23.35 11.90
C PRO A 262 13.17 22.99 11.82
N SER A 263 13.60 21.89 12.42
CA SER A 263 15.00 21.44 12.42
C SER A 263 15.35 20.44 11.31
N ILE A 264 14.43 20.14 10.37
CA ILE A 264 14.77 19.22 9.28
C ILE A 264 15.78 19.87 8.34
N ASP A 265 16.86 19.15 8.08
CA ASP A 265 17.71 19.44 6.95
C ASP A 265 17.14 18.75 5.70
N THR A 266 17.32 19.36 4.53
CA THR A 266 16.90 18.79 3.26
C THR A 266 18.06 18.69 2.28
N ILE A 267 19.27 18.50 2.79
CA ILE A 267 20.42 18.07 1.98
C ILE A 267 20.12 16.69 1.35
N GLY A 268 20.65 16.47 0.15
CA GLY A 268 20.51 15.16 -0.51
C GLY A 268 19.11 14.83 -1.02
N CYS A 269 18.21 15.82 -1.17
CA CYS A 269 16.85 15.59 -1.66
C CYS A 269 16.81 14.82 -2.99
N GLN A 270 16.17 13.65 -2.96
CA GLN A 270 15.82 12.87 -4.13
C GLN A 270 14.29 12.84 -4.29
N GLU A 271 13.83 13.45 -5.37
CA GLU A 271 12.42 13.43 -5.78
C GLU A 271 12.14 12.17 -6.59
N TRP A 272 11.08 11.45 -6.25
CA TRP A 272 10.67 10.29 -7.02
C TRP A 272 9.16 10.08 -6.95
N MET A 273 8.65 9.34 -7.94
CA MET A 273 7.23 9.03 -8.07
C MET A 273 7.07 7.54 -8.33
N GLY A 274 6.13 6.93 -7.61
CA GLY A 274 5.80 5.51 -7.71
C GLY A 274 4.37 5.29 -8.14
N PHE A 275 4.13 4.14 -8.76
CA PHE A 275 2.80 3.69 -9.17
C PHE A 275 2.19 2.78 -8.11
N ARG A 276 1.00 3.14 -7.63
CA ARG A 276 0.21 2.37 -6.67
C ARG A 276 -1.00 1.77 -7.39
N PRO A 277 -1.10 0.42 -7.49
CA PRO A 277 -2.20 -0.24 -8.17
C PRO A 277 -3.46 -0.16 -7.32
N SER A 278 -4.44 0.65 -7.71
CA SER A 278 -5.60 0.99 -6.87
C SER A 278 -6.91 0.50 -7.47
N MET A 279 -7.65 -0.26 -6.66
CA MET A 279 -9.01 -0.71 -6.95
C MET A 279 -10.02 0.35 -6.48
N PRO A 280 -11.17 0.48 -7.17
CA PRO A 280 -12.17 1.49 -6.81
C PRO A 280 -12.84 1.22 -5.45
N ASP A 281 -12.79 0.00 -4.94
CA ASP A 281 -13.31 -0.36 -3.61
C ASP A 281 -12.22 -0.44 -2.54
N SER A 282 -10.98 -0.07 -2.88
CA SER A 282 -9.80 -0.12 -2.00
C SER A 282 -9.39 -1.50 -1.50
N LEU A 283 -10.04 -2.58 -1.95
CA LEU A 283 -9.63 -3.95 -1.64
C LEU A 283 -8.77 -4.52 -2.78
N PRO A 284 -7.73 -5.32 -2.48
CA PRO A 284 -6.98 -5.99 -3.54
C PRO A 284 -7.82 -7.04 -4.26
N VAL A 285 -7.33 -7.48 -5.42
CA VAL A 285 -7.80 -8.69 -6.10
C VAL A 285 -6.86 -9.83 -5.76
N ILE A 286 -7.38 -10.82 -5.04
CA ILE A 286 -6.65 -12.01 -4.59
C ILE A 286 -7.48 -13.24 -4.93
N GLY A 287 -6.85 -14.27 -5.51
CA GLY A 287 -7.48 -15.55 -5.80
C GLY A 287 -7.53 -15.88 -7.29
N ALA A 288 -8.15 -17.00 -7.63
CA ALA A 288 -8.18 -17.50 -9.00
C ALA A 288 -8.97 -16.58 -9.95
N SER A 289 -8.55 -16.53 -11.22
CA SER A 289 -9.34 -15.96 -12.30
C SER A 289 -10.66 -16.73 -12.43
N PRO A 290 -11.80 -16.03 -12.54
CA PRO A 290 -13.09 -16.65 -12.82
C PRO A 290 -13.15 -17.36 -14.19
N LYS A 291 -12.25 -17.03 -15.11
CA LYS A 291 -12.17 -17.61 -16.45
C LYS A 291 -11.13 -18.72 -16.59
N GLN A 292 -10.10 -18.71 -15.74
CA GLN A 292 -9.01 -19.68 -15.79
C GLN A 292 -8.47 -19.98 -14.39
N SER A 293 -8.79 -21.16 -13.85
CA SER A 293 -8.41 -21.55 -12.49
C SER A 293 -6.88 -21.65 -12.27
N LYS A 294 -6.11 -21.88 -13.34
CA LYS A 294 -4.64 -21.90 -13.31
C LYS A 294 -3.97 -20.52 -13.27
N VAL A 295 -4.75 -19.44 -13.34
CA VAL A 295 -4.27 -18.07 -13.16
C VAL A 295 -4.76 -17.53 -11.82
N VAL A 296 -3.85 -17.09 -10.97
CA VAL A 296 -4.14 -16.51 -9.66
C VAL A 296 -3.72 -15.05 -9.65
N TYR A 297 -4.56 -14.19 -9.11
CA TYR A 297 -4.32 -12.75 -8.98
C TYR A 297 -3.84 -12.39 -7.59
N ALA A 298 -2.93 -11.42 -7.53
CA ALA A 298 -2.38 -10.83 -6.31
C ALA A 298 -1.95 -9.38 -6.58
N PHE A 299 -2.91 -8.48 -6.79
CA PHE A 299 -2.62 -7.07 -7.09
C PHE A 299 -3.74 -6.14 -6.60
N GLY A 300 -3.57 -4.82 -6.76
CA GLY A 300 -4.62 -3.85 -6.44
C GLY A 300 -4.60 -3.35 -4.99
N HIS A 301 -3.50 -3.57 -4.27
CA HIS A 301 -3.35 -3.24 -2.84
C HIS A 301 -3.20 -1.74 -2.54
N GLY A 302 -3.22 -0.86 -3.54
CA GLY A 302 -3.07 0.59 -3.38
C GLY A 302 -1.83 0.96 -2.57
N HIS A 303 -2.06 1.66 -1.45
CA HIS A 303 -1.02 2.10 -0.52
C HIS A 303 -0.52 1.01 0.44
N LEU A 304 -1.23 -0.12 0.51
CA LEU A 304 -1.05 -1.14 1.55
C LEU A 304 -0.35 -2.40 1.04
N GLY A 305 0.21 -2.39 -0.19
CA GLY A 305 0.83 -3.57 -0.79
C GLY A 305 1.94 -4.20 0.05
N LEU A 306 2.81 -3.39 0.66
CA LEU A 306 3.84 -3.92 1.55
C LEU A 306 3.22 -4.52 2.83
N THR A 307 2.28 -3.79 3.44
CA THR A 307 1.59 -4.19 4.66
C THR A 307 0.79 -5.47 4.48
N GLN A 308 0.13 -5.65 3.34
CA GLN A 308 -0.75 -6.78 3.02
C GLN A 308 -0.04 -7.94 2.33
N SER A 309 1.26 -7.79 2.02
CA SER A 309 2.02 -8.77 1.23
C SER A 309 2.07 -10.15 1.88
N ALA A 310 2.32 -10.21 3.20
CA ALA A 310 2.46 -11.46 3.94
C ALA A 310 1.16 -12.28 3.93
N ALA A 311 0.02 -11.65 4.24
CA ALA A 311 -1.28 -12.31 4.13
C ALA A 311 -1.59 -12.74 2.70
N THR A 312 -1.35 -11.85 1.72
CA THR A 312 -1.60 -12.14 0.31
C THR A 312 -0.84 -13.39 -0.14
N ALA A 313 0.43 -13.54 0.27
CA ALA A 313 1.23 -14.72 -0.06
C ALA A 313 0.64 -16.02 0.52
N GLU A 314 0.15 -15.99 1.77
CA GLU A 314 -0.51 -17.15 2.39
C GLU A 314 -1.83 -17.49 1.70
N LEU A 315 -2.63 -16.48 1.33
CA LEU A 315 -3.91 -16.65 0.62
C LEU A 315 -3.71 -17.21 -0.80
N VAL A 316 -2.73 -16.68 -1.54
CA VAL A 316 -2.34 -17.20 -2.88
C VAL A 316 -1.90 -18.65 -2.78
N ARG A 317 -1.05 -18.98 -1.79
CA ARG A 317 -0.63 -20.36 -1.55
C ARG A 317 -1.81 -21.27 -1.22
N ALA A 318 -2.76 -20.81 -0.39
CA ALA A 318 -3.96 -21.57 -0.07
C ALA A 318 -4.81 -21.82 -1.33
N THR A 319 -4.98 -20.80 -2.19
CA THR A 319 -5.70 -20.95 -3.47
C THR A 319 -5.05 -21.98 -4.39
N ILE A 320 -3.72 -21.91 -4.59
CA ILE A 320 -3.00 -22.85 -5.46
C ILE A 320 -3.10 -24.29 -4.92
N LEU A 321 -3.02 -24.46 -3.60
CA LEU A 321 -3.08 -25.77 -2.95
C LEU A 321 -4.52 -26.29 -2.72
N GLY A 322 -5.55 -25.55 -3.15
CA GLY A 322 -6.95 -25.93 -2.91
C GLY A 322 -7.34 -25.97 -1.43
N LYS A 323 -6.69 -25.17 -0.58
CA LYS A 323 -6.95 -25.09 0.86
C LYS A 323 -7.91 -23.94 1.20
N PRO A 324 -8.74 -24.09 2.25
CA PRO A 324 -9.62 -23.03 2.70
C PRO A 324 -8.83 -21.81 3.18
N TRP A 325 -9.41 -20.63 2.98
CA TRP A 325 -8.87 -19.38 3.52
C TRP A 325 -9.28 -19.21 4.98
N PRO A 326 -8.44 -18.54 5.81
CA PRO A 326 -8.78 -18.21 7.19
C PRO A 326 -9.75 -17.02 7.31
N ILE A 327 -10.03 -16.32 6.20
CA ILE A 327 -10.97 -15.20 6.06
C ILE A 327 -11.83 -15.41 4.81
N SER A 328 -12.92 -14.65 4.66
CA SER A 328 -13.76 -14.76 3.46
C SER A 328 -13.00 -14.39 2.18
N SER A 329 -13.06 -15.22 1.15
CA SER A 329 -12.43 -14.94 -0.15
C SER A 329 -13.29 -14.06 -1.06
N VAL A 330 -14.59 -13.97 -0.78
CA VAL A 330 -15.59 -13.27 -1.62
C VAL A 330 -15.23 -11.80 -1.86
N PRO A 331 -14.84 -10.99 -0.84
CA PRO A 331 -14.50 -9.58 -1.04
C PRO A 331 -13.27 -9.35 -1.91
N PHE A 332 -12.39 -10.36 -2.04
CA PHE A 332 -11.11 -10.25 -2.76
C PHE A 332 -11.15 -10.87 -4.15
N SER A 333 -12.20 -11.63 -4.49
CA SER A 333 -12.36 -12.25 -5.80
C SER A 333 -12.46 -11.22 -6.92
N ALA A 334 -11.89 -11.52 -8.09
CA ALA A 334 -12.05 -10.73 -9.30
C ALA A 334 -13.51 -10.72 -9.81
N ALA A 335 -14.29 -11.75 -9.45
CA ALA A 335 -15.70 -11.88 -9.85
C ALA A 335 -16.56 -10.71 -9.36
N ARG A 336 -16.16 -10.01 -8.29
CA ARG A 336 -16.92 -8.86 -7.76
C ARG A 336 -17.03 -7.66 -8.72
N PHE A 337 -16.22 -7.64 -9.78
CA PHE A 337 -16.27 -6.62 -10.83
C PHE A 337 -16.87 -7.10 -12.15
N MET A 338 -17.28 -8.37 -12.21
CA MET A 338 -17.91 -8.96 -13.38
C MET A 338 -19.43 -8.70 -13.35
N PRO A 339 -20.06 -8.58 -14.53
CA PRO A 339 -21.51 -8.40 -14.63
C PRO A 339 -22.31 -9.61 -14.15
#